data_AF-A0A6I0BT58-F1
#
_entry.id   AF-A0A6I0BT58-F1
#
_cell.length_a   1.000
_cell.length_b   1.000
_cell.length_c   1.000
_cell.angle_alpha   90.00
_cell.angle_beta   90.00
_cell.angle_gamma   90.00
#
_symmetry.space_group_name_H-M   'P 1'
#
loop_
_entity.id
_entity.type
_entity.pdbx_description
1 polymer ?
#
loop_
_entity_poly.entity_id
_entity_poly.type
_entity_poly.pdbx_seq_one_letter_code
_entity_poly.pdbx_strand_id
1 'polypeptide(L)'
;MSVETPITKTLKFTCPACGHSFEESIEIINLEESGSDDRGMGTEYQYDFRVDVTCPVEECKHSWEQEGEVWEYPVGSVNLIQLSNI
;
A
#
# COMPACT_ATOMS: atom_id res chain seq x y z
N MET A 1 10.49 -13.01 -11.28
CA MET A 1 9.39 -13.52 -10.43
C MET A 1 8.93 -12.32 -9.67
N SER A 2 7.66 -11.96 -9.77
CA SER A 2 7.10 -10.83 -9.02
C SER A 2 6.69 -11.29 -7.63
N VAL A 3 6.58 -10.36 -6.68
CA VAL A 3 5.96 -10.63 -5.38
C VAL A 3 4.59 -11.30 -5.53
N GLU A 4 4.32 -12.29 -4.70
CA GLU A 4 3.03 -13.00 -4.72
C GLU A 4 1.94 -12.15 -4.07
N THR A 5 0.79 -12.06 -4.75
CA THR A 5 -0.44 -11.45 -4.22
C THR A 5 -1.46 -12.53 -3.83
N PRO A 6 -2.37 -12.27 -2.88
CA PRO A 6 -2.53 -11.03 -2.12
C PRO A 6 -1.47 -10.83 -1.03
N ILE A 7 -1.06 -9.58 -0.79
CA ILE A 7 -0.25 -9.20 0.36
C ILE A 7 -1.19 -8.66 1.45
N THR A 8 -1.28 -9.35 2.59
CA THR A 8 -2.04 -8.87 3.75
C THR A 8 -1.17 -8.00 4.64
N LYS A 9 -1.62 -6.76 4.92
CA LYS A 9 -0.88 -5.85 5.80
C LYS A 9 -1.83 -4.97 6.62
N THR A 10 -1.53 -4.81 7.90
CA THR A 10 -2.15 -3.78 8.74
C THR A 10 -1.44 -2.45 8.50
N LEU A 11 -2.19 -1.45 8.04
CA LEU A 11 -1.71 -0.11 7.77
C LEU A 11 -2.50 0.91 8.61
N LYS A 12 -1.86 2.04 8.87
CA LYS A 12 -2.47 3.17 9.58
C LYS A 12 -3.00 4.18 8.58
N PHE A 13 -4.30 4.44 8.65
CA PHE A 13 -4.99 5.42 7.82
C PHE A 13 -5.36 6.64 8.66
N THR A 14 -5.46 7.80 8.01
CA THR A 14 -6.02 9.01 8.61
C THR A 14 -7.13 9.52 7.71
N CYS A 15 -8.35 9.59 8.24
CA CYS A 15 -9.49 10.03 7.46
C CYS A 15 -9.31 11.49 7.03
N PRO A 16 -9.38 11.81 5.73
CA PRO A 16 -9.21 13.17 5.24
C PRO A 16 -10.36 14.10 5.63
N ALA A 17 -11.54 13.56 5.94
CA ALA A 17 -12.74 14.34 6.28
C ALA A 17 -12.82 14.71 7.77
N CYS A 18 -12.52 13.80 8.69
CA CYS A 18 -12.64 14.04 10.14
C CYS A 18 -11.31 14.04 10.90
N GLY A 19 -10.20 13.69 10.26
CA GLY A 19 -8.87 13.61 10.88
C GLY A 19 -8.67 12.44 11.84
N HIS A 20 -9.66 11.54 11.97
CA HIS A 20 -9.52 10.35 12.81
C HIS A 20 -8.52 9.36 12.19
N SER A 21 -7.51 8.96 12.97
CA SER A 21 -6.57 7.91 12.57
C SER A 21 -6.98 6.54 13.13
N PHE A 22 -6.90 5.52 12.30
CA PHE A 22 -7.21 4.13 12.67
C PHE A 22 -6.30 3.16 11.92
N GLU A 23 -6.29 1.91 12.35
CA GLU A 23 -5.55 0.83 11.69
C GLU A 23 -6.51 -0.18 11.11
N GLU A 24 -6.22 -0.64 9.90
CA GLU A 24 -7.03 -1.63 9.20
C GLU A 24 -6.12 -2.61 8.45
N SER A 25 -6.50 -3.88 8.45
CA SER A 25 -5.84 -4.92 7.65
C SER A 25 -6.41 -4.91 6.25
N ILE A 26 -5.57 -4.62 5.27
CA ILE A 26 -5.92 -4.60 3.86
C ILE A 26 -5.28 -5.79 3.11
N GLU A 27 -5.89 -6.17 2.00
CA GLU A 27 -5.34 -7.11 1.03
C GLU A 27 -4.94 -6.35 -0.23
N ILE A 28 -3.64 -6.37 -0.55
CA ILE A 28 -3.10 -5.76 -1.77
C ILE A 28 -3.09 -6.85 -2.85
N ILE A 29 -4.04 -6.76 -3.79
CA ILE A 29 -4.23 -7.77 -4.84
C ILE A 29 -3.68 -7.28 -6.18
N ASN A 30 -3.92 -6.01 -6.51
CA ASN A 30 -3.54 -5.40 -7.78
C ASN A 30 -2.30 -4.54 -7.58
N LEU A 31 -1.18 -5.00 -8.14
CA LEU A 31 0.09 -4.30 -8.17
C LEU A 31 0.37 -3.87 -9.60
N GLU A 32 0.67 -2.59 -9.79
CA GLU A 32 1.13 -2.04 -11.07
C GLU A 32 2.62 -1.70 -10.95
N GLU A 33 3.48 -2.33 -11.75
CA GLU A 33 4.92 -2.00 -11.73
C GLU A 33 5.13 -0.55 -12.16
N SER A 34 5.71 0.25 -11.27
CA SER A 34 5.96 1.68 -11.49
C SER A 34 7.44 2.01 -11.66
N GLY A 35 8.34 1.12 -11.25
CA GLY A 35 9.78 1.30 -11.44
C GLY A 35 10.63 0.08 -11.11
N SER A 36 11.88 0.11 -11.58
CA SER A 36 12.93 -0.80 -11.14
C SER A 36 14.32 -0.14 -11.17
N ASP A 37 15.18 -0.52 -10.24
CA ASP A 37 16.57 -0.04 -10.14
C ASP A 37 17.51 -1.20 -9.80
N ASP A 38 18.54 -1.42 -10.62
CA ASP A 38 19.59 -2.39 -10.36
C ASP A 38 20.91 -1.67 -10.09
N ARG A 39 21.24 -1.57 -8.79
CA ARG A 39 22.47 -0.92 -8.31
C ARG A 39 23.67 -1.87 -8.23
N GLY A 40 23.63 -3.01 -8.92
CA GLY A 40 24.70 -4.02 -8.92
C GLY A 40 24.71 -4.92 -7.69
N MET A 41 23.65 -4.86 -6.87
CA MET A 41 23.39 -5.79 -5.75
C MET A 41 22.10 -6.61 -5.92
N GLY A 42 21.45 -6.47 -7.09
CA GLY A 42 20.14 -7.02 -7.38
C GLY A 42 19.15 -5.91 -7.71
N THR A 43 18.12 -6.27 -8.48
CA THR A 43 17.05 -5.35 -8.87
C THR A 43 16.07 -5.15 -7.72
N GLU A 44 15.80 -3.90 -7.40
CA GLU A 44 14.67 -3.47 -6.58
C GLU A 44 13.51 -3.12 -7.50
N TYR A 45 12.32 -3.64 -7.23
CA TYR A 45 11.10 -3.33 -7.99
C TYR A 45 10.14 -2.51 -7.12
N GLN A 46 9.49 -1.53 -7.73
CA GLN A 46 8.46 -0.71 -7.12
C GLN A 46 7.13 -1.00 -7.80
N TYR A 47 6.10 -1.19 -6.99
CA TYR A 47 4.73 -1.43 -7.44
C TYR A 47 3.78 -0.45 -6.78
N ASP A 48 2.89 0.15 -7.55
CA ASP A 48 1.82 0.98 -7.02
C ASP A 48 0.58 0.11 -6.75
N PHE A 49 -0.17 0.47 -5.70
CA PHE A 49 -1.45 -0.15 -5.38
C PHE A 49 -2.47 0.89 -4.94
N ARG A 50 -3.75 0.49 -5.03
CA ARG A 50 -4.89 1.27 -4.57
C ARG A 50 -5.82 0.43 -3.73
N VAL A 51 -6.38 1.03 -2.69
CA VAL A 51 -7.36 0.39 -1.81
C VAL A 51 -8.45 1.38 -1.43
N ASP A 52 -9.70 0.93 -1.48
CA ASP A 52 -10.83 1.70 -0.96
C ASP A 52 -10.88 1.59 0.56
N VAL A 53 -10.84 2.73 1.24
CA VAL A 53 -10.86 2.81 2.71
C VAL A 53 -12.11 3.57 3.14
N THR A 54 -12.77 3.08 4.19
CA THR A 54 -13.93 3.76 4.78
C THR A 54 -13.65 4.11 6.22
N CYS A 55 -13.90 5.37 6.59
CA CYS A 55 -13.72 5.82 7.96
C CYS A 55 -14.68 5.06 8.91
N PRO A 56 -14.18 4.46 10.00
CA PRO A 56 -15.01 3.70 10.94
C PRO A 56 -15.84 4.59 11.87
N VAL A 57 -15.62 5.91 11.86
CA VAL A 57 -16.38 6.85 12.68
C VAL A 57 -17.79 6.97 12.11
N GLU A 58 -18.79 6.53 12.89
CA GLU A 58 -20.21 6.47 12.50
C GLU A 58 -20.78 7.81 11.98
N GLU A 59 -20.31 8.93 12.53
CA GLU A 59 -20.76 10.27 12.12
C GLU A 59 -20.06 10.77 10.83
N CYS A 60 -18.94 10.17 10.45
CA CYS A 60 -18.18 10.56 9.27
C CYS A 60 -18.50 9.65 8.07
N LYS A 61 -18.28 8.33 8.21
CA LYS A 61 -18.45 7.30 7.15
C LYS A 61 -17.91 7.71 5.78
N HIS A 62 -16.93 8.60 5.75
CA HIS A 62 -16.31 9.05 4.51
C HIS A 62 -15.45 7.92 3.94
N SER A 63 -15.66 7.60 2.66
CA SER A 63 -14.86 6.64 1.92
C SER A 63 -13.94 7.36 0.94
N TRP A 64 -12.71 6.88 0.79
CA TRP A 64 -11.74 7.41 -0.15
C TRP A 64 -10.87 6.30 -0.72
N GLU A 65 -10.30 6.53 -1.89
CA GLU A 65 -9.28 5.66 -2.46
C GLU A 65 -7.92 6.08 -1.90
N GLN A 66 -7.22 5.14 -1.28
CA GLN A 66 -5.87 5.34 -0.76
C GLN A 66 -4.87 4.68 -1.69
N GLU A 67 -3.91 5.48 -2.17
CA GLU A 67 -2.79 4.98 -2.95
C GLU A 67 -1.61 4.63 -2.03
N GLY A 68 -0.77 3.70 -2.47
CA GLY A 68 0.48 3.34 -1.82
C GLY A 68 1.40 2.58 -2.76
N GLU A 69 2.56 2.23 -2.23
CA GLU A 69 3.62 1.52 -2.95
C GLU A 69 4.12 0.30 -2.17
N VAL A 70 4.46 -0.74 -2.91
CA VAL A 70 5.15 -1.94 -2.44
C VAL A 70 6.52 -1.98 -3.11
N TRP A 71 7.56 -2.10 -2.29
CA TRP A 71 8.93 -2.30 -2.74
C TRP A 71 9.33 -3.75 -2.55
N GLU A 72 9.86 -4.37 -3.59
CA GLU A 72 10.34 -5.75 -3.62
C GLU A 72 11.87 -5.77 -3.69
N TYR A 73 12.50 -6.30 -2.63
CA TYR A 73 13.93 -6.56 -2.60
C TYR A 73 14.30 -7.52 -1.45
N PRO A 74 15.04 -8.62 -1.72
CA PRO A 74 15.40 -9.14 -3.04
C PRO A 74 14.16 -9.64 -3.81
N VAL A 75 14.35 -10.03 -5.07
CA VAL A 75 13.29 -10.55 -5.93
C VAL A 75 12.50 -11.67 -5.23
N GLY A 76 11.18 -11.52 -5.20
CA GLY A 76 10.20 -12.38 -4.53
C GLY A 76 9.94 -12.06 -3.05
N SER A 77 10.54 -11.00 -2.50
CA SER A 77 10.37 -10.60 -1.08
C SER A 77 9.93 -9.16 -0.93
N VAL A 78 8.85 -8.91 -0.19
CA VAL A 78 8.43 -7.56 0.19
C VAL A 78 9.48 -6.94 1.11
N ASN A 79 10.03 -5.80 0.70
CA ASN A 79 10.94 -4.97 1.48
C ASN A 79 10.17 -3.92 2.30
N LEU A 80 9.29 -3.15 1.63
CA LEU A 80 8.55 -2.04 2.23
C LEU A 80 7.14 -1.94 1.65
N ILE A 81 6.19 -1.50 2.48
CA ILE A 81 4.85 -1.08 2.05
C ILE A 81 4.62 0.30 2.66
N GLN A 82 4.29 1.28 1.83
CA GLN A 82 4.09 2.66 2.26
C GLN A 82 2.84 3.26 1.62
N LEU A 83 2.08 4.04 2.40
CA LEU A 83 0.96 4.81 1.89
C LEU A 83 1.45 6.16 1.33
N SER A 84 0.88 6.57 0.22
CA SER A 84 1.10 7.89 -0.36
C SER A 84 0.29 8.94 0.39
N ASN A 85 0.93 10.01 0.85
CA ASN A 85 0.20 11.14 1.42
C ASN A 85 -0.47 11.92 0.28
N ILE A 86 -1.80 11.94 0.27
CA ILE A 86 -2.63 12.76 -0.63
C ILE A 86 -2.79 14.16 -0.02
#